data_AF-A0A6L6D8A2-F1
#
_entry.id   AF-A0A6L6D8A2-F1
#
_cell.length_a   1.000
_cell.length_b   1.000
_cell.length_c   1.000
_cell.angle_alpha   90.00
_cell.angle_beta   90.00
_cell.angle_gamma   90.00
#
_symmetry.space_group_name_H-M   'P 1'
#
loop_
_entity.id
_entity.type
_entity.pdbx_description
1 polymer ?
#
loop_
_entity_poly.entity_id
_entity_poly.type
_entity_poly.pdbx_seq_one_letter_code
_entity_poly.pdbx_strand_id
1 'polypeptide(L)' 'MPVLDLMSGFIVELRNAGLPVSLTENLDAMEAVKEIPLEDRQAFKYALGATLVKSNSHWRAFETIFEVYFSL' A
#
# COMPACT_ATOMS: atom_id res chain seq x y z
N MET A 1 -13.34 2.18 10.29
CA MET A 1 -13.27 2.60 8.88
C MET A 1 -13.32 1.35 8.03
N PRO A 2 -14.22 1.24 7.03
CA PRO A 2 -14.21 0.12 6.09
C PRO A 2 -12.81 -0.07 5.48
N VAL A 3 -12.39 -1.31 5.26
CA VAL A 3 -11.08 -1.64 4.65
C VAL A 3 -10.92 -0.96 3.28
N LEU A 4 -12.02 -0.81 2.53
CA LEU A 4 -12.05 -0.10 1.26
C LEU A 4 -11.62 1.36 1.39
N ASP A 5 -12.13 2.06 2.41
CA ASP A 5 -11.79 3.46 2.64
C ASP A 5 -10.34 3.58 3.10
N LEU A 6 -9.86 2.64 3.92
CA LEU A 6 -8.48 2.62 4.42
C LEU A 6 -7.49 2.50 3.26
N MET A 7 -7.76 1.55 2.36
CA MET A 7 -6.97 1.32 1.17
C MET A 7 -7.05 2.50 0.20
N SER A 8 -8.25 3.04 -0.03
CA SER A 8 -8.43 4.20 -0.91
C SER A 8 -7.66 5.43 -0.41
N GLY A 9 -7.69 5.71 0.90
CA GLY A 9 -6.91 6.79 1.50
C GLY A 9 -5.40 6.56 1.35
N PHE A 10 -4.92 5.34 1.57
CA PHE A 10 -3.51 5.01 1.39
C PHE A 10 -3.05 5.22 -0.06
N ILE A 11 -3.86 4.82 -1.04
CA ILE A 11 -3.56 5.05 -2.47
C ILE A 11 -3.50 6.55 -2.79
N VAL A 12 -4.36 7.37 -2.19
CA VAL A 12 -4.30 8.83 -2.37
C VAL A 12 -2.98 9.39 -1.84
N GLU A 13 -2.53 8.98 -0.65
CA GLU A 13 -1.25 9.44 -0.10
C GLU A 13 -0.05 9.03 -0.96
N LEU A 14 -0.05 7.80 -1.48
CA LEU A 14 0.97 7.35 -2.42
C LEU A 14 1.02 8.22 -3.68
N ARG A 15 -0.14 8.56 -4.25
CA ARG A 15 -0.21 9.46 -5.42
C ARG A 15 0.27 10.87 -5.09
N ASN A 16 -0.10 11.40 -3.92
CA ASN A 16 0.33 12.73 -3.46
C ASN A 16 1.86 12.81 -3.29
N ALA A 17 2.51 11.70 -2.92
CA ALA A 17 3.96 11.59 -2.86
C ALA A 17 4.64 11.25 -4.21
N GLY A 18 3.87 11.20 -5.30
CA GLY A 18 4.38 10.98 -6.66
C GLY A 18 4.51 9.52 -7.08
N LEU A 19 3.99 8.56 -6.31
CA LEU A 19 3.99 7.16 -6.76
C LEU A 19 2.89 6.94 -7.81
N PRO A 20 3.24 6.44 -9.01
CA PRO A 20 2.29 6.22 -10.08
C PRO A 20 1.52 4.91 -9.85
N VAL A 21 0.44 4.98 -9.08
CA VAL A 21 -0.48 3.85 -8.83
C VAL A 21 -1.66 3.91 -9.82
N SER A 22 -2.09 2.78 -10.39
CA SER A 22 -3.27 2.66 -11.25
C SER A 22 -4.50 2.13 -10.49
N LEU A 23 -5.66 2.05 -11.17
CA LEU A 23 -6.83 1.39 -10.60
C LEU A 23 -6.64 -0.14 -10.50
N THR A 24 -6.03 -0.76 -11.50
CA THR A 24 -5.79 -2.21 -11.50
C THR A 24 -4.87 -2.61 -10.35
N GLU A 25 -3.86 -1.79 -10.05
CA GLU A 25 -2.93 -2.05 -8.95
C GLU A 25 -3.59 -1.94 -7.57
N ASN A 26 -4.60 -1.08 -7.45
CA ASN A 26 -5.40 -1.04 -6.23
C ASN A 26 -6.19 -2.35 -6.05
N LEU A 27 -6.74 -2.91 -7.13
CA LEU A 27 -7.44 -4.21 -7.08
C LEU A 27 -6.48 -5.34 -6.74
N ASP A 28 -5.29 -5.36 -7.35
CA ASP A 28 -4.25 -6.37 -7.07
C ASP A 28 -3.79 -6.28 -5.61
N ALA A 29 -3.58 -5.07 -5.09
CA ALA A 29 -3.23 -4.83 -3.70
C ALA A 29 -4.35 -5.31 -2.74
N MET A 30 -5.61 -5.02 -3.06
CA MET A 30 -6.75 -5.48 -2.28
C MET A 30 -6.88 -7.01 -2.24
N GLU A 31 -6.50 -7.70 -3.30
CA GLU A 31 -6.50 -9.16 -3.32
C GLU A 31 -5.31 -9.72 -2.54
N ALA A 32 -4.11 -9.19 -2.76
CA ALA A 32 -2.90 -9.64 -2.10
C ALA A 32 -2.98 -9.55 -0.57
N VAL A 33 -3.57 -8.47 -0.03
CA VAL A 33 -3.66 -8.29 1.43
C VAL A 33 -4.68 -9.19 2.11
N LYS A 34 -5.63 -9.81 1.38
CA LYS A 34 -6.56 -10.79 1.96
C LYS A 34 -5.87 -12.09 2.38
N GLU A 35 -4.75 -12.39 1.74
CA GLU A 35 -3.95 -13.59 2.00
C GLU A 35 -2.96 -13.40 3.15
N ILE A 36 -2.86 -12.18 3.71
CA ILE A 36 -1.90 -11.85 4.75
C ILE A 36 -2.57 -11.84 6.13
N PRO A 37 -1.99 -12.52 7.14
CA PRO A 37 -2.45 -12.40 8.52
C PRO A 37 -2.41 -10.95 9.00
N LEU A 38 -3.47 -10.49 9.66
CA LEU A 38 -3.60 -9.08 10.07
C LEU A 38 -2.53 -8.65 11.10
N GLU A 39 -2.05 -9.61 11.89
CA GLU A 39 -0.98 -9.44 12.86
C GLU A 39 0.41 -9.30 12.21
N ASP A 40 0.59 -9.72 10.96
CA ASP A 40 1.86 -9.64 10.24
C ASP A 40 1.97 -8.34 9.45
N ARG A 41 2.26 -7.25 10.19
CA ARG A 41 2.51 -5.92 9.62
C ARG A 41 3.57 -5.94 8.51
N GLN A 42 4.61 -6.76 8.67
CA GLN A 42 5.74 -6.76 7.75
C GLN A 42 5.36 -7.44 6.43
N ALA A 43 4.64 -8.57 6.50
CA ALA A 43 4.06 -9.20 5.32
C ALA A 43 3.04 -8.28 4.65
N PHE A 44 2.23 -7.55 5.42
CA PHE A 44 1.25 -6.59 4.87
C PHE A 44 1.96 -5.47 4.09
N LYS A 45 3.03 -4.88 4.65
CA LYS A 45 3.87 -3.91 3.94
C LYS A 45 4.41 -4.46 2.63
N TYR A 46 4.95 -5.69 2.65
CA TYR A 46 5.56 -6.27 1.45
C TYR A 46 4.54 -6.69 0.40
N ALA A 47 3.34 -7.15 0.78
CA ALA A 47 2.26 -7.44 -0.16
C ALA A 47 1.79 -6.18 -0.90
N LEU A 48 1.61 -5.07 -0.17
CA LEU A 48 1.33 -3.77 -0.77
C LEU A 48 2.49 -3.26 -1.64
N GLY A 49 3.72 -3.40 -1.17
CA GLY A 49 4.90 -3.00 -1.93
C GLY A 49 5.01 -3.76 -3.26
N ALA A 50 4.79 -5.07 -3.24
CA ALA A 50 4.85 -5.94 -4.41
C ALA A 50 3.79 -5.62 -5.48
N THR A 51 2.66 -5.04 -5.08
CA THR A 51 1.54 -4.71 -5.97
C THR A 51 1.51 -3.25 -6.41
N LEU A 52 2.10 -2.34 -5.64
CA LEU A 52 2.00 -0.89 -5.85
C LEU A 52 3.31 -0.24 -6.31
N VAL A 53 4.47 -0.87 -6.08
CA VAL A 53 5.78 -0.28 -6.37
C VAL A 53 6.39 -0.85 -7.65
N LYS A 54 6.36 -0.06 -8.72
CA LYS A 54 6.89 -0.43 -10.05
C LYS A 54 8.40 -0.31 -10.22
N SER A 55 9.04 0.48 -9.37
CA SER A 55 10.45 0.82 -9.52
C SER A 55 11.10 0.98 -8.15
N ASN A 56 12.34 0.54 -8.06
CA ASN A 56 13.11 0.63 -6.82
C ASN A 56 13.29 2.09 -6.35
N SER A 57 13.27 3.07 -7.25
CA SER A 57 13.31 4.49 -6.90
C SER A 57 12.11 4.96 -6.07
N HIS A 58 10.96 4.29 -6.16
CA HIS A 58 9.76 4.62 -5.38
C HIS A 58 9.69 3.88 -4.05
N TRP A 59 10.56 2.89 -3.81
CA TRP A 59 10.51 2.03 -2.62
C TRP A 59 10.60 2.84 -1.32
N ARG A 60 11.55 3.78 -1.24
CA ARG A 60 11.77 4.58 -0.04
C ARG A 60 10.58 5.49 0.28
N ALA A 61 9.93 6.05 -0.74
CA ALA A 61 8.74 6.87 -0.57
C ALA A 61 7.54 6.03 -0.12
N PHE A 62 7.35 4.85 -0.73
CA PHE A 62 6.35 3.87 -0.30
C PHE A 62 6.53 3.50 1.18
N GLU A 63 7.73 3.09 1.60
CA GLU A 63 7.97 2.70 3.00
C GLU A 63 7.67 3.84 3.96
N THR A 64 8.10 5.06 3.63
CA THR A 64 7.86 6.23 4.49
C THR A 64 6.36 6.47 4.70
N ILE A 65 5.57 6.44 3.62
CA ILE A 65 4.12 6.65 3.71
C ILE A 65 3.45 5.49 4.44
N PHE A 66 3.86 4.26 4.17
CA PHE A 66 3.35 3.10 4.88
C PHE A 66 3.54 3.23 6.39
N GLU A 67 4.77 3.55 6.83
CA GLU A 67 5.04 3.67 8.26
C GLU A 67 4.22 4.78 8.90
N VAL A 68 4.07 5.94 8.25
CA VAL A 68 3.26 7.06 8.76
C VAL A 68 1.76 6.71 8.77
N TYR A 69 1.21 6.23 7.65
CA TYR A 69 -0.22 6.01 7.47
C TYR A 69 -0.76 4.89 8.36
N PHE A 70 0.02 3.83 8.60
CA PHE A 70 -0.35 2.70 9.45
C PHE A 70 0.29 2.76 10.84
N SER A 71 0.78 3.91 11.31
CA SER A 71 1.42 4.05 12.65
C SER A 71 0.47 4.02 13.85
N LEU A 72 -0.85 4.00 13.60
CA LEU A 72 -1.90 4.03 14.64
C LEU A 72 -2.40 2.63 15.02
#